data_AF-A0A0B7BJH3-F1
#
_entry.id   AF-A0A0B7BJH3-F1
#
_cell.length_a   1.000
_cell.length_b   1.000
_cell.length_c   1.000
_cell.angle_alpha   90.00
_cell.angle_beta   90.00
_cell.angle_gamma   90.00
#
_symmetry.space_group_name_H-M   'P 1'
#
loop_
_entity.id
_entity.type
_entity.pdbx_description
1 polymer ?
#
loop_
_entity_poly.entity_id
_entity_poly.type
_entity_poly.pdbx_seq_one_letter_code
_entity_poly.pdbx_strand_id
1 'polypeptide(L)'
;MAIEQSIQHCKQIERVIDLEDNMQTETPQITKAFENYYIDLYTKGNTQQHIQDDFMKYTKKLSQPVKDKLETELTLNDITQAVNTMQKNKSPGPDGLTVEFYQHFFPILGPLLLRVYTDSFEEKELPLSMNLSAI
;
A
#
# COMPACT_ATOMS: atom_id res chain seq x y z
N MET A 1 5.17 15.31 -36.74
CA MET A 1 4.52 15.06 -35.43
C MET A 1 5.40 15.67 -34.35
N ALA A 2 5.20 16.96 -34.09
CA ALA A 2 6.04 17.79 -33.22
C ALA A 2 5.20 18.34 -32.05
N ILE A 3 4.38 17.49 -31.42
CA ILE A 3 3.40 17.92 -30.40
C ILE A 3 3.55 17.16 -29.06
N GLU A 4 4.34 16.08 -28.98
CA GLU A 4 4.48 15.31 -27.73
C GLU A 4 5.69 15.66 -26.85
N GLN A 5 6.45 16.72 -27.15
CA GLN A 5 7.52 17.19 -26.26
C GLN A 5 7.09 18.30 -25.29
N SER A 6 5.80 18.68 -25.25
CA SER A 6 5.35 19.93 -24.64
C SER A 6 4.53 19.83 -23.35
N ILE A 7 4.51 18.67 -22.66
CA ILE A 7 3.98 18.55 -21.29
C ILE A 7 4.86 17.64 -20.43
N GLN A 8 6.16 17.91 -20.42
CA GLN A 8 7.02 17.51 -19.31
C GLN A 8 7.38 18.79 -18.55
N HIS A 9 6.40 19.36 -17.84
CA HIS A 9 6.71 20.30 -16.78
C HIS A 9 7.55 19.51 -15.77
N CYS A 10 8.86 19.77 -15.76
CA CYS A 10 9.79 19.11 -14.86
C CYS A 10 9.32 19.40 -13.43
N LYS A 11 8.70 18.43 -12.76
CA LYS A 11 8.38 18.50 -11.33
C LYS A 11 9.67 18.31 -10.55
N GLN A 12 10.62 19.22 -10.76
CA GLN A 12 11.90 19.20 -10.06
C GLN A 12 11.74 19.97 -8.76
N ILE A 13 12.20 19.35 -7.68
CA ILE A 13 12.28 20.01 -6.38
C ILE A 13 13.47 20.96 -6.46
N GLU A 14 13.19 22.26 -6.47
CA GLU A 14 14.22 23.31 -6.63
C GLU A 14 14.93 23.64 -5.32
N ARG A 15 14.24 23.44 -4.18
CA ARG A 15 14.77 23.73 -2.85
C ARG A 15 14.05 22.94 -1.76
N VAL A 16 14.77 22.62 -0.70
CA VAL A 16 14.24 22.03 0.53
C VAL A 16 14.87 22.71 1.75
N ILE A 17 14.23 22.57 2.90
CA ILE A 17 14.80 22.93 4.21
C ILE A 17 15.22 21.61 4.86
N ASP A 18 16.47 21.52 5.31
CA ASP A 18 16.97 20.34 6.01
C ASP A 18 16.59 20.33 7.49
N LEU A 19 17.00 19.29 8.23
CA LEU A 19 16.71 19.14 9.66
C LEU A 19 17.39 20.19 10.56
N GLU A 20 18.35 20.94 10.01
CA GLU A 20 19.07 22.03 10.69
C GLU A 20 18.52 23.41 10.29
N ASP A 21 17.33 23.45 9.69
CA ASP A 21 16.66 24.65 9.17
C ASP A 21 17.44 25.39 8.06
N ASN A 22 18.40 24.72 7.40
CA ASN A 22 19.16 25.31 6.30
C ASN A 22 18.47 25.06 4.95
N MET A 23 18.50 26.08 4.08
CA MET A 23 17.97 25.98 2.73
C MET A 23 18.97 25.31 1.78
N GLN A 24 18.58 24.18 1.20
CA GLN A 24 19.37 23.43 0.21
C GLN A 24 18.78 23.60 -1.17
N THR A 25 19.61 23.94 -2.15
CA THR A 25 19.22 24.16 -3.56
C THR A 25 19.96 23.27 -4.55
N GLU A 26 21.08 22.68 -4.13
CA GLU A 26 21.88 21.79 -4.96
C GLU A 26 21.35 20.35 -4.88
N THR A 27 21.26 19.66 -6.03
CA THR A 27 20.67 18.31 -6.14
C THR A 27 21.24 17.28 -5.15
N PRO A 28 22.57 17.19 -4.92
CA PRO A 28 23.12 16.26 -3.94
C PRO A 28 22.64 16.55 -2.51
N GLN A 29 22.58 17.82 -2.13
CA GLN A 29 22.19 18.29 -0.80
C GLN A 29 20.68 18.13 -0.59
N ILE A 30 19.87 18.41 -1.61
CA ILE A 30 18.44 18.12 -1.61
C ILE A 30 18.21 16.62 -1.39
N THR A 31 18.95 15.76 -2.11
CA THR A 31 18.85 14.30 -1.96
C THR A 31 19.25 13.87 -0.55
N LYS A 32 20.33 14.44 -0.01
CA LYS A 32 20.80 14.13 1.34
C LYS A 32 19.83 14.60 2.42
N ALA A 33 19.20 15.76 2.23
CA ALA A 33 18.18 16.27 3.14
C ALA A 33 16.96 15.32 3.18
N PHE A 34 16.50 14.80 2.03
CA PHE A 34 15.46 13.78 2.01
C PHE A 34 15.86 12.49 2.70
N GLU A 35 17.06 11.99 2.41
CA GLU A 35 17.59 10.78 3.05
C GLU A 35 17.61 10.94 4.58
N ASN A 36 18.21 12.01 5.08
CA ASN A 36 18.31 12.30 6.51
C ASN A 36 16.93 12.45 7.16
N TYR A 37 16.01 13.16 6.50
CA TYR A 37 14.65 13.33 6.99
C TYR A 37 13.93 11.98 7.14
N TYR A 38 13.98 11.12 6.14
CA TYR A 38 13.30 9.83 6.20
C TYR A 38 14.01 8.84 7.15
N ILE A 39 15.35 8.88 7.25
CA ILE A 39 16.08 8.13 8.28
C ILE A 39 15.59 8.55 9.67
N ASP A 40 15.57 9.85 9.97
CA ASP A 40 15.09 10.36 11.25
C ASP A 40 13.62 9.99 11.48
N LEU A 41 12.75 10.17 10.48
CA LEU A 41 11.33 9.83 10.55
C LEU A 41 11.07 8.35 10.87
N TYR A 42 11.77 7.44 10.19
CA TYR A 42 11.55 6.00 10.33
C TYR A 42 12.40 5.35 11.43
N THR A 43 13.39 6.06 11.97
CA THR A 43 14.15 5.61 13.16
C THR A 43 13.52 6.11 14.46
N LYS A 44 12.71 7.17 14.41
CA LYS A 44 11.90 7.60 15.56
C LYS A 44 11.04 6.44 16.04
N GLY A 45 11.16 6.14 17.33
CA GLY A 45 10.31 5.16 17.99
C GLY A 45 8.84 5.61 18.02
N ASN A 46 7.96 4.74 18.51
CA ASN A 46 6.54 5.02 18.60
C ASN A 46 6.27 6.29 19.43
N THR A 47 5.32 7.10 18.96
CA THR A 47 4.76 8.21 19.74
C THR A 47 4.21 7.71 21.08
N GLN A 48 4.18 8.55 22.10
CA GLN A 48 3.64 8.20 23.42
C GLN A 48 2.19 7.66 23.31
N GLN A 49 1.88 6.60 24.06
CA GLN A 49 0.59 5.89 23.98
C GLN A 49 -0.61 6.83 24.11
N HIS A 50 -0.58 7.79 25.03
CA HIS A 50 -1.70 8.72 25.24
C HIS A 50 -2.00 9.58 24.00
N ILE A 51 -0.98 9.97 23.22
CA ILE A 51 -1.16 10.72 21.98
C ILE A 51 -1.81 9.83 20.91
N GLN A 52 -1.41 8.56 20.85
CA GLN A 52 -2.04 7.58 19.95
C GLN A 52 -3.51 7.38 20.34
N ASP A 53 -3.79 7.18 21.62
CA ASP A 53 -5.15 6.99 22.13
C ASP A 53 -6.02 8.22 21.88
N ASP A 54 -5.49 9.42 22.09
CA ASP A 54 -6.16 10.68 21.79
C ASP A 54 -6.45 10.84 20.30
N PHE A 55 -5.49 10.52 19.43
CA PHE A 55 -5.70 10.53 17.99
C PHE A 55 -6.79 9.52 17.58
N MET A 56 -6.78 8.33 18.17
CA MET A 56 -7.78 7.29 17.88
C MET A 56 -9.20 7.70 18.25
N LYS A 57 -9.42 8.67 19.16
CA LYS A 57 -10.76 9.20 19.47
C LYS A 57 -11.42 9.89 18.27
N TYR A 58 -10.63 10.43 17.35
CA TYR A 58 -11.13 11.10 16.14
C TYR A 58 -11.38 10.13 14.98
N THR A 59 -10.99 8.86 15.13
CA THR A 59 -11.22 7.84 14.09
C THR A 59 -12.64 7.28 14.17
N LYS A 60 -13.30 7.17 13.01
CA LYS A 60 -14.60 6.51 12.92
C LYS A 60 -14.43 5.03 13.24
N LYS A 61 -15.13 4.55 14.28
CA LYS A 61 -15.14 3.13 14.62
C LYS A 61 -16.29 2.42 13.91
N LEU A 62 -16.02 1.19 13.46
CA LEU A 62 -17.06 0.31 12.95
C LEU A 62 -18.06 -0.02 14.06
N SER A 63 -19.34 -0.13 13.69
CA SER A 63 -20.37 -0.64 14.59
C SER A 63 -20.11 -2.13 14.90
N GLN A 64 -20.58 -2.60 16.05
CA GLN A 64 -20.40 -4.01 16.42
C GLN A 64 -20.89 -4.99 15.33
N PRO A 65 -22.07 -4.80 14.71
CA PRO A 65 -22.54 -5.71 13.66
C PRO A 65 -21.62 -5.75 12.43
N VAL A 66 -20.95 -4.65 12.08
CA VAL A 66 -20.02 -4.62 10.95
C VAL A 66 -18.73 -5.33 11.31
N LYS A 67 -18.25 -5.19 12.54
CA LYS A 67 -17.09 -5.95 13.03
C LYS A 67 -17.39 -7.44 13.00
N ASP A 68 -18.50 -7.87 13.60
CA ASP A 68 -18.88 -9.27 13.67
C ASP A 68 -18.97 -9.90 12.27
N LYS A 69 -19.45 -9.13 11.28
CA LYS A 69 -19.48 -9.56 9.88
C LYS A 69 -18.09 -9.67 9.24
N LEU A 70 -17.13 -8.81 9.61
CA LEU A 70 -15.77 -8.86 9.04
C LEU A 70 -14.91 -9.98 9.66
N GLU A 71 -15.27 -10.44 10.85
CA GLU A 71 -14.62 -11.55 11.55
C GLU A 71 -15.20 -12.92 11.15
N THR A 72 -16.14 -12.99 10.21
CA THR A 72 -16.64 -14.28 9.69
C THR A 72 -15.64 -14.89 8.72
N GLU A 73 -15.71 -16.23 8.57
CA GLU A 73 -14.92 -16.96 7.58
C GLU A 73 -15.10 -16.38 6.17
N LEU A 74 -13.97 -16.21 5.48
CA LEU A 74 -13.95 -15.78 4.09
C LEU A 74 -14.56 -16.86 3.20
N THR A 75 -15.41 -16.47 2.25
CA THR A 75 -16.03 -17.43 1.32
C THR A 75 -15.50 -17.28 -0.10
N LEU A 76 -15.67 -18.34 -0.91
CA LEU A 76 -15.35 -18.28 -2.35
C LEU A 76 -16.15 -17.17 -3.06
N ASN A 77 -17.39 -16.93 -2.65
CA ASN A 77 -18.20 -15.85 -3.21
C ASN A 77 -17.60 -14.47 -2.93
N ASP A 78 -17.09 -14.24 -1.71
CA ASP A 78 -16.50 -12.94 -1.34
C ASP A 78 -15.30 -12.61 -2.23
N ILE A 79 -14.39 -13.55 -2.40
CA ILE A 79 -13.21 -13.36 -3.26
C ILE A 79 -13.57 -13.31 -4.75
N THR A 80 -14.62 -14.01 -5.17
CA THR A 80 -15.14 -13.94 -6.54
C THR A 80 -15.68 -12.55 -6.85
N GLN A 81 -16.47 -11.98 -5.93
CA GLN A 81 -16.99 -10.63 -6.07
C GLN A 81 -15.86 -9.60 -6.05
N ALA A 82 -14.85 -9.78 -5.19
CA ALA A 82 -13.68 -8.92 -5.16
C ALA A 82 -12.97 -8.88 -6.52
N VAL A 83 -12.63 -10.03 -7.11
CA VAL A 83 -11.93 -10.08 -8.41
C VAL A 83 -12.77 -9.52 -9.55
N ASN A 84 -14.08 -9.74 -9.53
CA ASN A 84 -14.98 -9.21 -10.57
C ASN A 84 -15.19 -7.69 -10.49
N THR A 85 -15.01 -7.08 -9.32
CA THR A 85 -15.15 -5.64 -9.11
C THR A 85 -13.85 -4.85 -9.30
N MET A 86 -12.72 -5.54 -9.47
CA MET A 86 -11.44 -4.90 -9.76
C MET A 86 -11.47 -4.14 -11.10
N GLN A 87 -10.84 -2.97 -11.11
CA GLN A 87 -10.73 -2.15 -12.31
C GLN A 87 -9.74 -2.76 -13.31
N LYS A 88 -10.16 -2.86 -14.57
CA LYS A 88 -9.35 -3.35 -15.70
C LYS A 88 -8.31 -2.33 -16.14
N ASN A 89 -7.32 -2.78 -16.93
CA ASN A 89 -6.24 -1.97 -17.51
C ASN A 89 -5.41 -1.20 -16.46
N LYS A 90 -5.28 -1.75 -15.25
CA LYS A 90 -4.32 -1.26 -14.26
C LYS A 90 -2.95 -1.87 -14.52
N SER A 91 -1.90 -1.12 -14.18
CA SER A 91 -0.55 -1.66 -14.18
C SER A 91 -0.48 -2.91 -13.30
N PRO A 92 0.16 -3.99 -13.76
CA PRO A 92 0.32 -5.21 -12.97
C PRO A 92 1.15 -4.93 -11.72
N GLY A 93 1.00 -5.79 -10.72
CA GLY A 93 1.84 -5.77 -9.53
C GLY A 93 3.26 -6.27 -9.83
N PRO A 94 4.08 -6.44 -8.79
CA PRO A 94 5.42 -7.01 -8.91
C PRO A 94 5.47 -8.41 -9.53
N ASP A 95 4.35 -9.14 -9.49
CA ASP A 95 4.16 -10.45 -10.10
C ASP A 95 3.96 -10.39 -11.63
N GLY A 96 3.71 -9.21 -12.19
CA GLY A 96 3.45 -9.02 -13.62
C GLY A 96 2.06 -9.49 -14.07
N LEU A 97 1.18 -9.93 -13.15
CA LEU A 97 -0.14 -10.45 -13.49
C LEU A 97 -1.19 -9.34 -13.44
N THR A 98 -2.02 -9.24 -14.47
CA THR A 98 -3.08 -8.23 -14.54
C THR A 98 -4.39 -8.75 -13.96
N VAL A 99 -5.33 -7.84 -13.70
CA VAL A 99 -6.69 -8.19 -13.26
C VAL A 99 -7.38 -9.13 -14.25
N GLU A 100 -7.16 -8.95 -15.55
CA GLU A 100 -7.74 -9.80 -16.60
C GLU A 100 -7.23 -11.24 -16.52
N PHE A 101 -5.97 -11.45 -16.13
CA PHE A 101 -5.42 -12.78 -15.86
C PHE A 101 -6.21 -13.45 -14.71
N TYR A 102 -6.34 -12.74 -13.58
CA TYR A 102 -7.07 -13.26 -12.43
C TYR A 102 -8.53 -13.54 -12.76
N GLN A 103 -9.22 -12.65 -13.49
CA GLN A 103 -10.61 -12.86 -13.91
C GLN A 103 -10.77 -14.06 -14.86
N HIS A 104 -9.84 -14.25 -15.81
CA HIS A 104 -9.90 -15.35 -16.76
C HIS A 104 -9.68 -16.71 -16.09
N PHE A 105 -8.66 -16.80 -15.22
CA PHE A 105 -8.30 -18.05 -14.55
C PHE A 105 -8.94 -18.24 -13.17
N PHE A 106 -9.83 -17.34 -12.74
CA PHE A 106 -10.46 -17.40 -11.42
C PHE A 106 -11.19 -18.71 -11.10
N PRO A 107 -11.86 -19.40 -12.05
CA PRO A 107 -12.48 -20.70 -11.75
C PRO A 107 -11.48 -21.75 -11.26
N ILE A 108 -10.21 -21.62 -11.63
CA ILE A 108 -9.12 -22.51 -11.21
C ILE A 108 -8.42 -21.95 -9.98
N LEU A 109 -8.12 -20.64 -9.98
CA LEU A 109 -7.35 -19.98 -8.92
C LEU A 109 -8.16 -19.74 -7.64
N GLY A 110 -9.46 -19.48 -7.75
CA GLY A 110 -10.32 -19.08 -6.63
C GLY A 110 -10.25 -20.04 -5.44
N PRO A 111 -10.47 -21.37 -5.62
CA PRO A 111 -10.36 -22.32 -4.51
C PRO A 111 -8.96 -22.38 -3.88
N LEU A 112 -7.90 -22.21 -4.69
CA LEU A 112 -6.52 -22.21 -4.20
C LEU A 112 -6.22 -20.95 -3.37
N LEU A 113 -6.66 -19.79 -3.87
CA LEU A 113 -6.50 -18.50 -3.18
C LEU A 113 -7.32 -18.47 -1.88
N LEU A 114 -8.54 -19.02 -1.89
CA LEU A 114 -9.34 -19.12 -0.68
C LEU A 114 -8.58 -19.88 0.42
N ARG A 115 -8.02 -21.04 0.09
CA ARG A 115 -7.21 -21.82 1.03
C ARG A 115 -6.03 -21.02 1.56
N VAL A 116 -5.28 -20.34 0.69
CA VAL A 116 -4.15 -19.50 1.11
C VAL A 116 -4.60 -18.42 2.10
N TYR A 117 -5.72 -17.73 1.82
CA TYR A 117 -6.22 -16.67 2.70
C TYR A 117 -6.75 -17.20 4.03
N THR A 118 -7.44 -18.35 4.01
CA THR A 118 -7.89 -19.03 5.23
C THR A 118 -6.70 -19.45 6.09
N ASP A 119 -5.72 -20.16 5.51
CA ASP A 119 -4.51 -20.59 6.23
C ASP A 119 -3.77 -19.35 6.79
N SER A 120 -3.68 -18.26 6.02
CA SER A 120 -3.01 -17.03 6.47
C SER A 120 -3.74 -16.33 7.63
N PHE A 121 -5.08 -16.39 7.62
CA PHE A 121 -5.89 -15.80 8.68
C PHE A 121 -5.78 -16.59 9.98
N GLU A 122 -5.77 -17.92 9.90
CA GLU A 122 -5.62 -18.83 11.04
C GLU A 122 -4.23 -18.72 11.68
N GLU A 123 -3.18 -18.75 10.86
CA GLU A 123 -1.78 -18.70 11.31
C GLU A 123 -1.31 -17.26 11.63
N LYS A 124 -2.12 -16.25 11.27
CA LYS A 124 -1.78 -14.81 11.38
C LYS A 124 -0.50 -14.44 10.65
N GLU A 125 -0.19 -15.15 9.57
CA GLU A 125 1.01 -14.96 8.76
C GLU A 125 0.66 -15.14 7.27
N LEU A 126 1.09 -14.20 6.44
CA LEU A 126 0.97 -14.34 4.99
C LEU A 126 2.09 -15.22 4.42
N PRO A 127 1.90 -15.87 3.26
CA PRO A 127 2.97 -16.61 2.59
C PRO A 127 4.18 -15.72 2.34
N LEU A 128 5.38 -16.30 2.42
CA LEU A 128 6.64 -15.56 2.23
C LEU A 128 6.65 -14.73 0.94
N SER A 129 6.14 -15.27 -0.16
CA SER A 129 6.05 -14.56 -1.45
C SER A 129 5.18 -13.31 -1.41
N MET A 130 4.21 -13.22 -0.50
CA MET A 130 3.32 -12.08 -0.30
C MET A 130 3.88 -11.06 0.71
N ASN A 131 4.86 -11.44 1.53
CA ASN A 131 5.56 -10.55 2.46
C ASN A 131 6.71 -9.78 1.80
N LEU A 132 7.08 -10.11 0.57
CA LEU A 132 8.15 -9.42 -0.15
C LEU A 132 7.62 -8.11 -0.73
N SER A 133 8.21 -7.00 -0.29
CA SER A 133 8.04 -5.71 -0.97
C SER A 133 8.87 -5.70 -2.26
N ALA A 134 8.34 -5.11 -3.32
CA ALA A 134 9.14 -4.83 -4.51
C ALA A 134 10.16 -3.74 -4.16
N ILE A 135 11.45 -4.07 -4.26
CA ILE A 135 12.58 -3.14 -4.14
C ILE A 135 12.72 -2.38 -5.47
#